data_AF-A0A6B1GKD9-F1
#
_entry.id   AF-A0A6B1GKD9-F1
#
_cell.length_a   1.000
_cell.length_b   1.000
_cell.length_c   1.000
_cell.angle_alpha   90.00
_cell.angle_beta   90.00
_cell.angle_gamma   90.00
#
_symmetry.space_group_name_H-M   'P 1'
#
loop_
_entity.id
_entity.type
_entity.pdbx_description
1 polymer ?
#
loop_
_entity_poly.entity_id
_entity_poly.type
_entity_poly.pdbx_seq_one_letter_code
_entity_poly.pdbx_strand_id
1 'polypeptide(L)' 'MQTPYVKLRWLPDAQRYLKPGVSFEQLAARMSDNEAEQRMQEARGRLFAQIARQQRTHG' A
#
# COMPACT_ATOMS: atom_id res chain seq x y z
N MET A 1 5.65 5.35 3.64
CA MET A 1 5.76 4.52 4.86
C MET A 1 6.65 3.33 4.56
N GLN A 2 7.50 2.89 5.49
CA GLN A 2 8.31 1.70 5.27
C GLN A 2 7.45 0.46 5.51
N THR A 3 7.20 -0.34 4.47
CA THR A 3 6.33 -1.51 4.58
C THR A 3 7.00 -2.64 5.37
N PRO A 4 6.23 -3.54 5.99
CA PRO A 4 6.78 -4.69 6.73
C PRO A 4 7.74 -5.56 5.90
N TYR A 5 7.48 -5.71 4.60
CA TYR A 5 8.36 -6.42 3.67
C TYR A 5 9.70 -5.72 3.45
N VAL A 6 9.71 -4.38 3.33
CA VAL A 6 10.96 -3.62 3.20
C VAL A 6 11.79 -3.85 4.46
N LYS A 7 11.17 -3.77 5.65
CA LYS A 7 11.87 -4.08 6.91
C LYS A 7 12.41 -5.52 6.94
N LEU A 8 11.62 -6.49 6.47
CA LEU A 8 12.04 -7.89 6.39
C LEU A 8 13.24 -8.08 5.47
N ARG A 9 13.28 -7.41 4.30
CA ARG A 9 14.38 -7.50 3.33
C ARG A 9 15.70 -6.91 3.84
N TRP A 10 15.67 -6.06 4.86
CA TRP A 10 16.85 -5.42 5.44
C TRP A 10 17.50 -6.27 6.53
N LEU A 11 16.85 -7.34 6.99
CA LEU A 11 17.42 -8.22 8.00
C LEU A 11 18.48 -9.13 7.36
N PRO A 12 19.64 -9.33 8.03
CA PRO A 12 20.53 -10.43 7.66
C PRO A 12 19.76 -11.75 7.82
N ASP A 13 19.98 -12.69 6.92
CA ASP A 13 19.27 -13.97 6.89
C ASP A 13 17.73 -13.86 6.81
N ALA A 14 17.20 -12.83 6.16
CA ALA A 14 15.76 -12.57 6.03
C ALA A 14 14.92 -13.80 5.60
N GLN A 15 15.50 -14.73 4.81
CA GLN A 15 14.85 -16.00 4.40
C GLN A 15 14.45 -16.89 5.59
N ARG A 16 15.21 -16.85 6.71
CA ARG A 16 14.97 -17.70 7.89
C ARG A 16 13.71 -17.28 8.66
N TYR A 17 13.25 -16.06 8.43
CA TYR A 17 12.03 -15.51 9.01
C TYR A 17 10.79 -15.75 8.13
N LEU A 18 10.96 -16.35 6.94
CA LEU A 18 9.84 -16.75 6.09
C LEU A 18 9.21 -18.02 6.63
N LYS A 19 7.88 -18.10 6.55
CA LYS A 19 7.16 -19.35 6.81
C LYS A 19 7.53 -20.38 5.72
N PRO A 20 7.56 -21.68 6.05
CA PRO A 20 7.77 -22.72 5.05
C PRO A 20 6.79 -22.58 3.89
N GLY A 21 7.30 -22.61 2.65
CA GLY A 21 6.49 -22.46 1.44
C GLY A 21 6.16 -21.02 1.01
N VAL A 22 6.60 -20.00 1.76
CA VAL A 22 6.43 -18.58 1.38
C VAL A 22 7.71 -18.03 0.76
N SER A 23 7.60 -17.37 -0.39
CA SER A 23 8.72 -16.70 -1.07
C SER A 23 8.66 -15.17 -0.96
N PHE A 24 9.80 -14.51 -1.16
CA PHE A 24 9.85 -13.05 -1.22
C PHE A 24 9.05 -12.46 -2.39
N GLU A 25 8.86 -13.21 -3.47
CA GLU A 25 8.08 -12.78 -4.63
C GLU A 25 6.59 -12.72 -4.30
N GLN A 26 6.07 -13.72 -3.58
CA GLN A 26 4.68 -13.73 -3.11
C GLN A 26 4.39 -12.54 -2.18
N LEU A 27 5.36 -12.19 -1.32
CA LEU A 27 5.26 -11.04 -0.44
C LEU A 27 5.38 -9.70 -1.20
N ALA A 28 6.22 -9.64 -2.24
CA ALA A 28 6.36 -8.46 -3.09
C ALA A 28 5.09 -8.16 -3.90
N ALA A 29 4.48 -9.20 -4.48
CA ALA A 29 3.23 -9.10 -5.22
C ALA A 29 2.11 -8.53 -4.35
N ARG A 30 1.93 -9.09 -3.14
CA ARG A 30 0.92 -8.62 -2.18
C ARG A 30 1.16 -7.20 -1.68
N MET A 31 2.41 -6.76 -1.65
CA MET A 31 2.76 -5.37 -1.37
C MET A 31 2.36 -4.42 -2.49
N SER A 32 2.60 -4.81 -3.75
CA SER A 32 2.22 -4.03 -4.92
C SER A 32 0.71 -3.79 -4.94
N ASP A 33 -0.07 -4.82 -4.58
CA ASP A 33 -1.52 -4.71 -4.44
C ASP A 33 -1.92 -3.68 -3.36
N ASN A 34 -1.28 -3.72 -2.19
CA ASN A 34 -1.54 -2.74 -1.12
C ASN A 34 -1.14 -1.30 -1.52
N GLU A 35 -0.08 -1.13 -2.31
CA GLU A 35 0.31 0.18 -2.82
C GLU A 35 -0.72 0.71 -3.84
N ALA A 36 -1.24 -0.17 -4.70
CA ALA A 36 -2.33 0.16 -5.61
C ALA A 36 -3.61 0.53 -4.84
N GLU A 37 -3.95 -0.20 -3.78
CA GLU A 37 -5.05 0.13 -2.87
C GLU A 37 -4.88 1.53 -2.25
N GLN A 38 -3.68 1.85 -1.75
CA GLN A 38 -3.40 3.16 -1.18
C GLN A 38 -3.59 4.28 -2.20
N ARG A 39 -3.05 4.12 -3.41
CA ARG A 39 -3.22 5.10 -4.50
C ARG A 39 -4.68 5.27 -4.91
N MET A 40 -5.46 4.18 -4.91
CA MET A 40 -6.89 4.23 -5.19
C MET A 40 -7.64 5.00 -4.11
N GLN A 41 -7.35 4.76 -2.82
CA GLN A 41 -7.98 5.48 -1.71
C GLN A 41 -7.61 6.97 -1.70
N GLU A 42 -6.36 7.30 -2.01
CA GLU A 42 -5.92 8.70 -2.16
C GLU A 42 -6.64 9.39 -3.32
N ALA A 43 -6.74 8.76 -4.48
CA ALA A 43 -7.45 9.30 -5.63
C ALA A 43 -8.95 9.47 -5.32
N ARG A 44 -9.56 8.48 -4.66
CA ARG A 44 -10.95 8.52 -4.18
C ARG A 44 -11.17 9.71 -3.24
N GLY A 45 -10.30 9.90 -2.25
CA GLY A 45 -10.38 11.01 -1.30
C GLY A 45 -10.30 12.38 -1.99
N ARG A 46 -9.37 12.54 -2.95
CA ARG A 46 -9.24 13.78 -3.73
C ARG A 46 -10.50 14.08 -4.55
N LEU A 47 -11.06 13.06 -5.20
CA LEU A 47 -12.28 13.20 -6.00
C LEU A 47 -13.46 13.67 -5.14
N PHE A 48 -13.71 13.01 -4.00
CA PHE A 48 -14.80 13.40 -3.11
C PHE A 48 -14.59 14.78 -2.48
N ALA A 49 -13.34 15.14 -2.14
CA ALA A 49 -13.04 16.48 -1.63
C ALA A 49 -13.32 17.57 -2.67
N GLN A 50 -13.03 17.31 -3.95
CA GLN A 50 -13.33 18.24 -5.04
C GLN A 50 -14.84 18.41 -5.24
N ILE A 51 -15.60 17.32 -5.26
CA ILE A 51 -17.07 17.35 -5.36
C ILE A 51 -17.67 18.14 -4.19
N ALA A 52 -17.24 17.86 -2.95
CA ALA A 52 -17.73 18.54 -1.76
C ALA A 52 -17.37 20.03 -1.70
N ARG A 53 -16.28 20.46 -2.38
CA ARG A 53 -15.94 21.88 -2.54
C ARG A 53 -16.87 22.55 -3.55
N GLN A 54 -17.11 21.93 -4.69
CA GLN A 54 -18.00 22.46 -5.73
C GLN A 54 -19.44 22.65 -5.24
N GLN A 55 -19.92 21.77 -4.36
CA GLN A 55 -21.25 21.88 -3.75
C GLN A 55 -21.36 23.04 -2.74
N ARG A 56 -20.26 23.43 -2.09
CA ARG A 56 -20.23 24.55 -1.14
C ARG A 56 -20.06 25.92 -1.79
N THR A 57 -19.52 25.98 -3.00
CA THR A 57 -19.32 27.25 -3.73
C THR A 57 -20.54 27.70 -4.53
N HIS A 58 -21.56 26.83 -4.68
CA HIS A 58 -22.80 27.12 -5.40
C HIS A 58 -24.04 27.18 -4.48
N GLY A 59 -23.83 27.27 -3.16
CA GLY A 59 -24.88 27.42 -2.15
C GLY A 59 -24.88 28.79 -1.51
#